data_AF-A0A4Q0SAN5-F1
#
_entry.id   AF-A0A4Q0SAN5-F1
#
_cell.length_a   1.000
_cell.length_b   1.000
_cell.length_c   1.000
_cell.angle_alpha   90.00
_cell.angle_beta   90.00
_cell.angle_gamma   90.00
#
_symmetry.space_group_name_H-M   'P 1'
#
loop_
_entity.id
_entity.type
_entity.pdbx_description
1 polymer ?
#
loop_
_entity_poly.entity_id
_entity_poly.type
_entity_poly.pdbx_seq_one_letter_code
_entity_poly.pdbx_strand_id
1 'polypeptide(L)'
;MNALPNPIEISFELAALRCPDLTPLVYRRLFDEHPETEAMFRSDGRDLVKGSMLALTIEAILDFACQRRGHFRLIACEVASHDGYGTPRELFVAFFAIIRDALRDLLGDEWSIEIAQAWDRLLADIDAFTGATA
;
A
#
# COMPACT_ATOMS: atom_id res chain seq x y z
N MET A 1 -27.39 5.90 -10.77
CA MET A 1 -26.25 5.56 -11.64
C MET A 1 -25.29 4.76 -10.79
N ASN A 2 -25.16 3.45 -11.02
CA ASN A 2 -24.06 2.71 -10.39
C ASN A 2 -22.79 3.19 -11.08
N ALA A 3 -21.90 3.84 -10.31
CA ALA A 3 -20.55 4.08 -10.79
C ALA A 3 -19.93 2.73 -11.15
N LEU A 4 -19.13 2.68 -12.21
CA LEU A 4 -18.31 1.50 -12.49
C LEU A 4 -17.42 1.25 -11.26
N PRO A 5 -17.27 -0.01 -10.81
CA PRO A 5 -16.44 -0.33 -9.66
C PRO A 5 -14.99 0.10 -9.89
N ASN A 6 -14.34 0.66 -8.86
CA ASN A 6 -12.98 1.18 -8.97
C ASN A 6 -12.00 0.00 -9.15
N PRO A 7 -11.12 -0.01 -10.17
CA PRO A 7 -10.15 -1.08 -10.35
C PRO A 7 -9.22 -1.31 -9.14
N ILE A 8 -8.96 -0.27 -8.34
CA ILE A 8 -8.20 -0.42 -7.08
C ILE A 8 -9.01 -1.25 -6.08
N GLU A 9 -10.29 -0.93 -5.86
CA GLU A 9 -11.19 -1.69 -4.98
C GLU A 9 -11.30 -3.15 -5.45
N ILE A 10 -11.53 -3.36 -6.75
CA ILE A 10 -11.62 -4.70 -7.35
C ILE A 10 -10.37 -5.53 -7.06
N SER A 11 -9.17 -4.94 -7.16
CA SER A 11 -7.94 -5.68 -6.91
C SER A 11 -7.83 -6.20 -5.47
N PHE A 12 -8.31 -5.43 -4.49
CA PHE A 12 -8.36 -5.88 -3.09
C PHE A 12 -9.49 -6.89 -2.85
N GLU A 13 -10.66 -6.72 -3.47
CA GLU A 13 -11.77 -7.68 -3.38
C GLU A 13 -11.38 -9.05 -3.93
N LEU A 14 -10.74 -9.10 -5.11
CA LEU A 14 -10.24 -10.35 -5.69
C LEU A 14 -9.16 -10.99 -4.81
N ALA A 15 -8.27 -10.18 -4.23
CA ALA A 15 -7.23 -10.68 -3.33
C ALA A 15 -7.82 -11.30 -2.07
N ALA A 16 -8.86 -10.69 -1.48
CA ALA A 16 -9.54 -11.20 -0.30
C ALA A 16 -10.21 -12.57 -0.51
N LEU A 17 -10.60 -12.91 -1.75
CA LEU A 17 -11.12 -14.24 -2.09
C LEU A 17 -10.04 -15.34 -2.06
N ARG A 18 -8.76 -14.97 -2.17
CA ARG A 18 -7.63 -15.90 -2.29
C ARG A 18 -6.75 -15.94 -1.04
N CYS A 19 -6.67 -14.82 -0.33
CA CYS A 19 -5.76 -14.63 0.79
C CYS A 19 -6.48 -13.88 1.92
N PRO A 20 -6.76 -14.53 3.06
CA PRO A 20 -7.43 -13.88 4.19
C PRO A 20 -6.53 -12.86 4.90
N ASP A 21 -5.21 -12.95 4.73
CA ASP A 21 -4.24 -12.02 5.30
C ASP A 21 -3.09 -11.76 4.32
N LEU A 22 -3.05 -10.54 3.75
CA LEU A 22 -1.99 -10.11 2.85
C LEU A 22 -0.66 -9.79 3.56
N THR A 23 -0.68 -9.62 4.88
CA THR A 23 0.48 -9.17 5.66
C THR A 23 1.74 -9.99 5.39
N PRO A 24 1.71 -11.34 5.45
CA PRO A 24 2.92 -12.13 5.22
C PRO A 24 3.47 -11.97 3.78
N LEU A 25 2.58 -11.81 2.78
CA LEU A 25 2.99 -11.68 1.38
C LEU A 25 3.65 -10.33 1.12
N VAL A 26 3.03 -9.25 1.60
CA VAL A 26 3.53 -7.88 1.45
C VAL A 26 4.88 -7.72 2.16
N TYR A 27 4.98 -8.16 3.41
CA TYR A 27 6.22 -7.98 4.19
C TYR A 27 7.36 -8.89 3.73
N ARG A 28 7.06 -10.11 3.26
CA ARG A 28 8.10 -10.93 2.63
C ARG A 28 8.70 -10.20 1.43
N ARG A 29 7.85 -9.67 0.54
CA ARG A 29 8.31 -8.89 -0.62
C ARG A 29 9.09 -7.64 -0.19
N LEU A 30 8.61 -6.90 0.81
CA LEU A 30 9.33 -5.75 1.35
C LEU A 30 10.74 -6.13 1.82
N PHE A 31 10.90 -7.22 2.57
CA PHE A 31 12.21 -7.64 3.08
C PHE A 31 13.12 -8.23 1.99
N ASP A 32 12.54 -8.84 0.95
CA ASP A 32 13.32 -9.32 -0.20
C ASP A 32 13.89 -8.15 -1.03
N GLU A 33 13.12 -7.07 -1.20
CA GLU A 33 13.51 -5.89 -1.99
C GLU A 33 14.31 -4.85 -1.17
N HIS A 34 13.99 -4.72 0.12
CA HIS A 34 14.58 -3.78 1.06
C HIS A 34 14.96 -4.48 2.38
N PRO A 35 16.00 -5.33 2.39
CA PRO A 35 16.39 -6.10 3.57
C PRO A 35 16.68 -5.26 4.82
N GLU A 36 17.10 -4.00 4.63
CA GLU A 36 17.33 -3.04 5.71
C GLU A 36 16.09 -2.77 6.56
N THR A 37 14.88 -2.94 6.00
CA THR A 37 13.63 -2.70 6.71
C THR A 37 13.31 -3.77 7.76
N GLU A 38 13.91 -4.96 7.68
CA GLU A 38 13.69 -6.01 8.68
C GLU A 38 14.12 -5.55 10.08
N ALA A 39 15.25 -4.83 10.17
CA ALA A 39 15.78 -4.30 11.42
C ALA A 39 14.94 -3.15 12.01
N MET A 40 14.05 -2.54 11.22
CA MET A 40 13.17 -1.45 11.68
C MET A 40 12.01 -1.98 12.55
N PHE A 41 11.68 -3.27 12.43
CA PHE A 41 10.63 -3.89 13.24
C PHE A 41 11.21 -4.57 14.47
N ARG A 42 10.80 -4.13 15.67
CA ARG A 42 11.16 -4.78 16.93
C ARG A 42 10.62 -6.21 16.98
N SER A 43 11.34 -7.11 17.65
CA SER A 43 10.99 -8.53 17.76
C SER A 43 9.64 -8.77 18.45
N ASP A 44 9.34 -8.02 19.51
CA ASP A 44 8.10 -8.16 20.26
C ASP A 44 6.95 -7.42 19.55
N GLY A 45 5.86 -8.14 19.27
CA GLY A 45 4.67 -7.57 18.63
C GLY A 45 4.85 -7.22 17.14
N ARG A 46 5.96 -7.66 16.52
CA ARG A 46 6.31 -7.42 15.11
C ARG A 46 5.12 -7.64 14.18
N ASP A 47 4.44 -8.77 14.31
CA ASP A 47 3.39 -9.15 13.37
C ASP A 47 2.09 -8.35 13.56
N LEU A 48 1.79 -7.94 14.79
CA LEU A 48 0.65 -7.06 15.07
C LEU A 48 0.89 -5.67 14.47
N VAL A 49 2.09 -5.09 14.68
CA VAL A 49 2.46 -3.79 14.12
C VAL A 49 2.38 -3.83 12.59
N LYS A 50 2.96 -4.88 11.99
CA LYS A 50 2.93 -5.08 10.53
C LYS A 50 1.51 -5.13 9.98
N GLY A 51 0.64 -5.94 10.60
CA GLY A 51 -0.74 -6.10 10.18
C GLY A 51 -1.55 -4.80 10.32
N SER A 52 -1.40 -4.10 11.44
CA SER A 52 -2.07 -2.80 11.65
C SER A 52 -1.59 -1.73 10.67
N MET A 53 -0.27 -1.65 10.42
CA MET A 53 0.30 -0.71 9.46
C MET A 53 -0.21 -0.99 8.04
N LEU A 54 -0.26 -2.26 7.64
CA LEU A 54 -0.80 -2.63 6.33
C LEU A 54 -2.30 -2.31 6.21
N ALA A 55 -3.10 -2.64 7.22
CA ALA A 55 -4.53 -2.35 7.22
C ALA A 55 -4.81 -0.85 7.05
N LEU A 56 -4.15 0.00 7.83
CA LEU A 56 -4.26 1.46 7.72
C LEU A 56 -3.82 1.97 6.34
N THR A 57 -2.75 1.39 5.78
CA THR A 57 -2.27 1.75 4.45
C THR A 57 -3.28 1.39 3.37
N ILE A 58 -3.93 0.22 3.46
CA ILE A 58 -4.97 -0.20 2.51
C ILE A 58 -6.19 0.73 2.61
N GLU A 59 -6.64 1.07 3.82
CA GLU A 59 -7.74 2.03 4.02
C GLU A 59 -7.43 3.41 3.41
N ALA A 60 -6.19 3.88 3.60
CA ALA A 60 -5.73 5.14 3.03
C ALA A 60 -5.67 5.09 1.49
N ILE A 61 -5.20 3.98 0.90
CA ILE A 61 -5.18 3.75 -0.55
C ILE A 61 -6.61 3.78 -1.12
N LEU A 62 -7.53 3.04 -0.51
CA LEU A 62 -8.92 2.96 -0.97
C LEU A 62 -9.61 4.34 -0.91
N ASP A 63 -9.40 5.08 0.18
CA ASP A 63 -9.93 6.44 0.28
C ASP A 63 -9.29 7.39 -0.74
N PHE A 64 -7.96 7.28 -0.96
CA PHE A 64 -7.22 8.09 -1.94
C PHE A 64 -7.71 7.85 -3.37
N ALA A 65 -7.98 6.58 -3.72
CA ALA A 65 -8.44 6.13 -5.03
C ALA A 65 -9.89 6.51 -5.33
N CYS A 66 -10.69 6.78 -4.29
CA CYS A 66 -12.12 7.07 -4.41
C CYS A 66 -12.43 8.56 -4.14
N GLN A 67 -13.32 8.85 -3.18
CA GLN A 67 -13.84 10.20 -2.94
C GLN A 67 -12.95 11.05 -2.04
N ARG A 68 -11.84 10.52 -1.51
CA ARG A 68 -10.89 11.24 -0.65
C ARG A 68 -11.57 11.89 0.55
N ARG A 69 -12.33 11.09 1.31
CA ARG A 69 -13.16 11.56 2.43
C ARG A 69 -12.35 11.93 3.67
N GLY A 70 -11.09 11.50 3.77
CA GLY A 70 -10.16 12.04 4.76
C GLY A 70 -8.98 11.14 5.14
N HIS A 71 -9.12 9.81 5.06
CA HIS A 71 -8.07 8.86 5.42
C HIS A 71 -6.83 8.98 4.54
N PHE A 72 -7.00 9.41 3.29
CA PHE A 72 -5.89 9.70 2.38
C PHE A 72 -4.89 10.73 2.97
N ARG A 73 -5.34 11.61 3.88
CA ARG A 73 -4.46 12.59 4.56
C ARG A 73 -3.48 11.94 5.52
N LEU A 74 -3.76 10.72 6.00
CA LEU A 74 -2.81 9.95 6.79
C LEU A 74 -1.53 9.70 6.01
N ILE A 75 -1.61 9.52 4.68
CA ILE A 75 -0.43 9.35 3.84
C ILE A 75 0.55 10.52 4.04
N ALA A 76 0.06 11.76 4.02
CA ALA A 76 0.91 12.94 4.24
C ALA A 76 1.44 13.02 5.68
N CYS A 77 0.61 12.74 6.68
CA CYS A 77 1.03 12.76 8.09
C CYS A 77 2.10 11.70 8.39
N GLU A 78 1.94 10.50 7.83
CA GLU A 78 2.82 9.37 8.11
C GLU A 78 4.19 9.51 7.46
N VAL A 79 4.33 10.22 6.33
CA VAL A 79 5.65 10.52 5.74
C VAL A 79 6.59 11.15 6.77
N ALA A 80 6.12 12.17 7.50
CA ALA A 80 6.93 12.86 8.51
C ALA A 80 7.24 11.96 9.72
N SER A 81 6.26 11.16 10.17
CA SER A 81 6.47 10.20 11.25
C SER A 81 7.53 9.15 10.89
N HIS A 82 7.49 8.65 9.65
CA HIS A 82 8.39 7.62 9.13
C HIS A 82 9.81 8.14 8.93
N ASP A 83 9.98 9.39 8.51
CA ASP A 83 11.29 10.06 8.50
C ASP A 83 11.91 10.09 9.91
N GLY A 84 11.11 10.41 10.93
CA GLY A 84 11.52 10.35 12.34
C GLY A 84 11.91 8.94 12.84
N TYR A 85 11.41 7.89 12.19
CA TYR A 85 11.80 6.49 12.45
C TYR A 85 13.00 6.02 11.63
N GLY A 86 13.55 6.89 10.76
CA GLY A 86 14.66 6.56 9.87
C GLY A 86 14.23 5.83 8.60
N THR A 87 12.97 5.93 8.21
CA THR A 87 12.46 5.46 6.90
C THR A 87 12.44 6.65 5.93
N PRO A 88 13.36 6.71 4.95
CA PRO A 88 13.37 7.78 3.97
C PRO A 88 12.05 7.82 3.19
N ARG A 89 11.69 8.99 2.68
CA ARG A 89 10.46 9.16 1.89
C ARG A 89 10.41 8.20 0.70
N GLU A 90 11.52 7.96 0.03
CA GLU A 90 11.59 7.05 -1.11
C GLU A 90 11.17 5.64 -0.71
N LEU A 91 11.60 5.17 0.45
CA LEU A 91 11.22 3.88 1.01
C LEU A 91 9.75 3.86 1.46
N PHE A 92 9.26 4.95 2.03
CA PHE A 92 7.85 5.10 2.37
C PHE A 92 6.95 5.00 1.13
N VAL A 93 7.29 5.70 0.05
CA VAL A 93 6.56 5.64 -1.23
C VAL A 93 6.71 4.27 -1.89
N ALA A 94 7.89 3.65 -1.81
CA ALA A 94 8.12 2.29 -2.34
C ALA A 94 7.18 1.25 -1.72
N PHE A 95 6.80 1.39 -0.45
CA PHE A 95 5.88 0.47 0.21
C PHE A 95 4.52 0.32 -0.52
N PHE A 96 4.00 1.38 -1.12
CA PHE A 96 2.78 1.32 -1.93
C PHE A 96 2.96 0.47 -3.19
N ALA A 97 4.15 0.55 -3.82
CA ALA A 97 4.49 -0.29 -4.96
C ALA A 97 4.66 -1.77 -4.56
N ILE A 98 5.22 -2.04 -3.37
CA ILE A 98 5.29 -3.39 -2.80
C ILE A 98 3.90 -4.00 -2.65
N ILE A 99 2.92 -3.24 -2.16
CA ILE A 99 1.52 -3.69 -2.03
C ILE A 99 0.93 -4.02 -3.41
N ARG A 100 1.10 -3.13 -4.40
CA ARG A 100 0.68 -3.38 -5.79
C ARG A 100 1.26 -4.69 -6.32
N ASP A 101 2.57 -4.89 -6.16
CA ASP A 101 3.24 -6.06 -6.72
C ASP A 101 2.87 -7.35 -5.99
N ALA A 102 2.60 -7.29 -4.68
CA ALA A 102 2.03 -8.41 -3.94
C ALA A 102 0.63 -8.78 -4.46
N LEU A 103 -0.22 -7.79 -4.76
CA LEU A 103 -1.53 -8.03 -5.37
C LEU A 103 -1.42 -8.60 -6.78
N ARG A 104 -0.55 -8.04 -7.63
CA ARG A 104 -0.32 -8.52 -8.99
C ARG A 104 0.07 -9.99 -8.99
N ASP A 105 1.06 -10.35 -8.17
CA ASP A 105 1.53 -11.72 -8.08
C ASP A 105 0.46 -12.67 -7.52
N LEU A 106 -0.31 -12.22 -6.53
CA LEU A 106 -1.41 -12.99 -5.97
C LEU A 106 -2.54 -13.20 -6.98
N LEU A 107 -2.84 -12.20 -7.82
CA LEU A 107 -3.95 -12.23 -8.77
C LEU A 107 -3.61 -12.94 -10.09
N GLY A 108 -2.35 -12.92 -10.52
CA GLY A 108 -1.91 -13.62 -11.73
C GLY A 108 -2.76 -13.19 -12.94
N ASP A 109 -3.41 -14.16 -13.59
CA ASP A 109 -4.23 -13.92 -14.79
C ASP A 109 -5.44 -12.99 -14.56
N GLU A 110 -5.91 -12.85 -13.31
CA GLU A 110 -7.00 -11.91 -12.98
C GLU A 110 -6.51 -10.46 -12.79
N TRP A 111 -5.19 -10.22 -12.82
CA TRP A 111 -4.63 -8.87 -12.85
C TRP A 111 -4.81 -8.24 -14.24
N SER A 112 -5.91 -7.54 -14.42
CA SER A 112 -6.26 -6.95 -15.73
C SER A 112 -5.41 -5.71 -16.07
N ILE A 113 -5.45 -5.33 -17.35
CA ILE A 113 -4.79 -4.10 -17.85
C ILE A 113 -5.37 -2.86 -17.16
N GLU A 114 -6.67 -2.85 -16.89
CA GLU A 114 -7.37 -1.76 -16.21
C GLU A 114 -6.91 -1.62 -14.75
N ILE A 115 -6.72 -2.74 -14.04
CA ILE A 115 -6.15 -2.75 -12.69
C ILE A 115 -4.72 -2.21 -12.73
N ALA A 116 -3.89 -2.69 -13.67
CA ALA A 116 -2.51 -2.22 -13.82
C ALA A 116 -2.44 -0.70 -14.02
N GLN A 117 -3.20 -0.16 -14.98
CA GLN A 117 -3.24 1.28 -15.28
C GLN A 117 -3.81 2.13 -14.16
N ALA A 118 -4.73 1.59 -13.34
CA ALA A 118 -5.23 2.29 -12.18
C ALA A 118 -4.15 2.39 -11.10
N TRP A 119 -3.42 1.31 -10.83
CA TRP A 119 -2.33 1.29 -9.86
C TRP A 119 -1.16 2.19 -10.29
N ASP A 120 -0.78 2.20 -11.56
CA ASP A 120 0.30 3.09 -12.04
C ASP A 120 -0.05 4.56 -11.84
N ARG A 121 -1.31 4.95 -12.11
CA ARG A 121 -1.80 6.31 -11.85
C ARG A 121 -1.86 6.62 -10.36
N LEU A 122 -2.36 5.69 -9.55
CA LEU A 122 -2.42 5.85 -8.10
C LEU A 122 -1.04 6.11 -7.50
N LEU A 123 -0.03 5.33 -7.90
CA LEU A 123 1.34 5.48 -7.41
C LEU A 123 1.95 6.83 -7.80
N ALA A 124 1.72 7.28 -9.03
CA ALA A 124 2.16 8.61 -9.48
C ALA A 124 1.48 9.73 -8.69
N ASP A 125 0.18 9.62 -8.43
CA ASP A 125 -0.57 10.59 -7.64
C ASP A 125 -0.11 10.64 -6.18
N ILE A 126 0.20 9.47 -5.57
CA ILE A 126 0.72 9.39 -4.20
C ILE A 126 2.12 10.01 -4.11
N ASP A 127 3.01 9.72 -5.06
CA ASP A 127 4.33 10.34 -5.09
C ASP A 127 4.24 11.87 -5.23
N ALA A 128 3.39 12.37 -6.13
CA ALA A 128 3.15 13.80 -6.27
C ALA A 128 2.56 14.42 -4.98
N PHE A 129 1.63 13.71 -4.33
CA PHE A 129 0.99 14.18 -3.09
C PHE A 129 1.99 14.27 -1.93
N THR A 130 2.80 13.23 -1.72
CA THR A 130 3.89 13.24 -0.72
C THR A 130 5.00 14.25 -1.08
N GLY A 131 5.14 14.54 -2.37
CA GLY A 131 5.93 15.61 -3.00
C GLY A 131 5.59 17.00 -2.52
N ALA A 132 4.31 17.33 -2.58
CA ALA A 132 3.80 18.66 -2.29
C ALA A 132 3.70 18.96 -0.78
N THR A 133 3.83 17.95 0.08
CA THR A 133 3.67 18.06 1.54
C THR A 133 4.98 18.25 2.30
N ALA A 134 6.08 18.53 1.60
CA ALA A 134 7.39 18.86 2.19
C ALA A 134 7.56 20.36 2.45
#